data_AF-K1QNC4-F1
#
_entry.id   AF-K1QNC4-F1
#
_cell.length_a   1.000
_cell.length_b   1.000
_cell.length_c   1.000
_cell.angle_alpha   90.00
_cell.angle_beta   90.00
_cell.angle_gamma   90.00
#
_symmetry.space_group_name_H-M   'P 1'
#
loop_
_entity.id
_entity.type
_entity.pdbx_description
1 polymer ?
#
loop_
_entity_poly.entity_id
_entity_poly.type
_entity_poly.pdbx_seq_one_letter_code
_entity_poly.pdbx_strand_id
1 'polypeptide(L)'
;MSYPNSNSYTNKPPPLAPKRREQRHWSQCINETVVSTGQEDGLGVTLSGGADNGQFVWIDTIREDHLTYHSGKLHTDDILLEIQGQKVAGYTLKDANFWLKQVSQNGAPVMIKSIKIGLPKELRQFLTSRFPKGSVDHELQQTIRDNLYLRTVPCTTRQPRPGEQNGVDYTFLSIEEFNQLEKSGCLLESGLYDGNHYGTPKPPSEPKGPSLRRSTSMGNALPSSGDGKRRRNRSNTEGGSARTSPVPFQYDGERKKSMEKMQIDNSLGPLPQNWERAMTEEGIPYFIDCCTEAVSHT
;
A
#
# COMPACT_ATOMS: atom_id res chain seq x y z
N MET A 1 -39.99 -29.26 -64.59
CA MET A 1 -39.48 -29.36 -63.20
C MET A 1 -38.20 -28.54 -63.15
N SER A 2 -38.28 -27.33 -62.61
CA SER A 2 -37.16 -26.37 -62.57
C SER A 2 -37.01 -25.91 -61.12
N TYR A 3 -35.87 -26.21 -60.50
CA TYR A 3 -35.51 -25.67 -59.19
C TYR A 3 -34.77 -24.35 -59.37
N PRO A 4 -35.16 -23.24 -58.69
CA PRO A 4 -34.29 -22.09 -58.53
C PRO A 4 -33.41 -22.28 -57.28
N ASN A 5 -32.10 -22.18 -57.48
CA ASN A 5 -31.11 -22.23 -56.40
C ASN A 5 -30.96 -20.82 -55.80
N SER A 6 -31.30 -20.68 -54.52
CA SER A 6 -31.24 -19.43 -53.74
C SER A 6 -30.03 -19.40 -52.81
N ASN A 7 -29.59 -18.17 -52.53
CA ASN A 7 -28.73 -17.69 -51.44
C ASN A 7 -27.23 -17.57 -51.70
N SER A 8 -26.89 -16.42 -52.29
CA SER A 8 -25.62 -15.73 -52.06
C SER A 8 -25.54 -15.24 -50.61
N TYR A 9 -24.77 -15.93 -49.77
CA TYR A 9 -24.43 -15.44 -48.42
C TYR A 9 -23.37 -14.35 -48.53
N THR A 10 -23.74 -13.11 -48.19
CA THR A 10 -22.80 -12.00 -48.01
C THR A 10 -22.01 -12.21 -46.71
N ASN A 11 -20.73 -12.58 -46.83
CA ASN A 11 -19.79 -12.56 -45.70
C ASN A 11 -19.51 -11.11 -45.28
N LYS A 12 -20.22 -10.60 -44.27
CA LYS A 12 -19.76 -9.43 -43.51
C LYS A 12 -18.99 -9.92 -42.29
N PRO A 13 -17.76 -9.44 -42.05
CA PRO A 13 -17.01 -9.80 -40.85
C PRO A 13 -17.76 -9.30 -39.60
N PRO A 14 -17.68 -10.04 -38.47
CA PRO A 14 -18.35 -9.65 -37.24
C PRO A 14 -17.80 -8.30 -36.73
N PRO A 15 -18.64 -7.48 -36.08
CA PRO A 15 -18.20 -6.20 -35.54
C PRO A 15 -17.13 -6.41 -34.48
N LEU A 16 -16.05 -5.65 -34.58
CA LEU A 16 -14.95 -5.64 -33.61
C LEU A 16 -15.50 -5.36 -32.21
N ALA A 17 -15.18 -6.23 -31.26
CA ALA A 17 -15.54 -6.05 -29.86
C ALA A 17 -15.08 -4.65 -29.37
N PRO A 18 -15.88 -3.93 -28.56
CA PRO A 18 -15.49 -2.63 -28.06
C PRO A 18 -14.17 -2.77 -27.29
N LYS A 19 -13.14 -2.01 -27.72
CA LYS A 19 -11.86 -1.94 -27.03
C LYS A 19 -12.13 -1.62 -25.55
N ARG A 20 -11.80 -2.54 -24.64
CA ARG A 20 -11.79 -2.26 -23.19
C ARG A 20 -10.93 -1.02 -23.01
N ARG A 21 -11.53 0.09 -22.56
CA ARG A 21 -10.77 1.25 -22.09
C ARG A 21 -9.91 0.75 -20.95
N GLU A 22 -8.59 0.71 -21.14
CA GLU A 22 -7.64 0.52 -20.05
C GLU A 22 -7.93 1.60 -19.01
N GLN A 23 -8.30 1.17 -17.80
CA GLN A 23 -8.44 2.09 -16.68
C GLN A 23 -7.04 2.63 -16.38
N ARG A 24 -6.90 3.95 -16.41
CA ARG A 24 -5.64 4.62 -16.07
C ARG A 24 -5.27 4.30 -14.63
N HIS A 25 -3.98 4.10 -14.38
CA HIS A 25 -3.46 3.91 -13.04
C HIS A 25 -3.78 5.14 -12.18
N TRP A 26 -4.12 4.96 -10.90
CA TRP A 26 -4.55 6.06 -10.02
C TRP A 26 -3.51 7.18 -9.91
N SER A 27 -2.21 6.84 -10.02
CA SER A 27 -1.13 7.82 -9.94
C SER A 27 -1.12 8.82 -11.09
N GLN A 28 -1.78 8.50 -12.20
CA GLN A 28 -1.98 9.38 -13.35
C GLN A 28 -3.29 10.18 -13.27
N CYS A 29 -4.12 9.90 -12.24
CA CYS A 29 -5.43 10.50 -12.02
C CYS A 29 -5.44 11.41 -10.78
N ILE A 30 -4.26 11.82 -10.30
CA ILE A 30 -4.12 12.75 -9.19
C ILE A 30 -4.55 14.14 -9.65
N ASN A 31 -5.49 14.71 -8.93
CA ASN A 31 -5.95 16.07 -9.10
C ASN A 31 -5.28 16.96 -8.07
N GLU A 32 -4.51 17.94 -8.55
CA GLU A 32 -3.88 18.95 -7.71
C GLU A 32 -4.76 20.20 -7.72
N THR A 33 -5.28 20.57 -6.54
CA THR A 33 -6.16 21.73 -6.39
C THR A 33 -5.56 22.70 -5.39
N VAL A 34 -5.53 23.98 -5.72
CA VAL A 34 -5.16 25.06 -4.79
C VAL A 34 -6.40 25.86 -4.45
N VAL A 35 -6.76 25.87 -3.17
CA VAL A 35 -7.94 26.54 -2.64
C VAL A 35 -7.58 27.41 -1.45
N SER A 36 -8.20 28.57 -1.33
CA SER A 36 -8.15 29.39 -0.12
C SER A 36 -9.55 29.63 0.42
N THR A 37 -9.64 30.03 1.68
CA THR A 37 -10.88 30.50 2.30
C THR A 37 -10.76 31.99 2.60
N GLY A 38 -11.85 32.74 2.42
CA GLY A 38 -11.96 34.12 2.86
C GLY A 38 -12.40 34.27 4.32
N GLN A 39 -12.71 33.15 5.01
CA GLN A 39 -13.27 33.12 6.36
C GLN A 39 -12.26 32.52 7.35
N GLU A 40 -12.23 33.01 8.59
CA GLU A 40 -11.32 32.52 9.64
C GLU A 40 -11.65 31.09 10.11
N ASP A 41 -12.88 30.60 9.85
CA ASP A 41 -13.39 29.32 10.35
C ASP A 41 -12.92 28.07 9.54
N GLY A 42 -12.07 28.25 8.54
CA GLY A 42 -11.42 27.17 7.80
C GLY A 42 -11.90 27.00 6.35
N LEU A 43 -11.41 25.95 5.68
CA LEU A 43 -11.48 25.78 4.22
C LEU A 43 -12.88 25.48 3.66
N GLY A 44 -13.94 25.40 4.47
CA GLY A 44 -15.29 25.06 3.99
C GLY A 44 -15.41 23.62 3.46
N VAL A 45 -14.44 22.75 3.74
CA VAL A 45 -14.43 21.34 3.35
C VAL A 45 -14.58 20.48 4.61
N THR A 46 -15.51 19.52 4.59
CA THR A 46 -15.62 18.48 5.62
C THR A 46 -14.97 17.19 5.14
N LEU A 47 -14.30 16.50 6.06
CA LEU A 47 -13.64 15.22 5.80
C LEU A 47 -14.40 14.09 6.48
N SER A 48 -14.38 12.91 5.86
CA SER A 48 -14.93 11.67 6.39
C SER A 48 -13.94 10.51 6.24
N GLY A 49 -14.26 9.36 6.86
CA GLY A 49 -13.42 8.15 6.82
C GLY A 49 -12.32 8.16 7.87
N GLY A 50 -11.07 7.96 7.43
CA GLY A 50 -9.89 7.94 8.29
C GLY A 50 -9.47 6.54 8.76
N ALA A 51 -8.20 6.42 9.13
CA ALA A 51 -7.60 5.15 9.52
C ALA A 51 -8.24 4.52 10.76
N ASP A 52 -8.71 5.37 11.68
CA ASP A 52 -9.53 5.02 12.84
C ASP A 52 -10.95 4.56 12.49
N ASN A 53 -11.33 4.61 11.20
CA ASN A 53 -12.48 3.92 10.61
C ASN A 53 -12.09 2.75 9.70
N GLY A 54 -10.80 2.59 9.38
CA GLY A 54 -10.30 1.58 8.45
C GLY A 54 -10.32 2.04 6.99
N GLN A 55 -10.52 3.34 6.77
CA GLN A 55 -10.71 3.95 5.46
C GLN A 55 -9.64 5.01 5.17
N PHE A 56 -9.45 5.33 3.90
CA PHE A 56 -8.78 6.57 3.54
C PHE A 56 -9.58 7.77 4.07
N VAL A 57 -8.92 8.92 4.21
CA VAL A 57 -9.64 10.19 4.40
C VAL A 57 -10.13 10.65 3.04
N TRP A 58 -11.39 11.06 2.97
CA TRP A 58 -12.01 11.54 1.74
C TRP A 58 -12.86 12.79 2.00
N ILE A 59 -13.13 13.54 0.92
CA ILE A 59 -13.91 14.78 0.98
C ILE A 59 -15.40 14.45 1.03
N ASP A 60 -16.04 14.84 2.13
CA ASP A 60 -17.45 14.56 2.37
C ASP A 60 -18.34 15.64 1.76
N THR A 61 -18.23 16.87 2.28
CA THR A 61 -19.01 18.01 1.82
C THR A 61 -18.09 19.17 1.47
N ILE A 62 -18.43 19.88 0.41
CA ILE A 62 -17.73 21.07 -0.06
C ILE A 62 -18.70 22.25 -0.03
N ARG A 63 -18.38 23.27 0.75
CA ARG A 63 -19.10 24.54 0.80
C ARG A 63 -18.51 25.48 -0.26
N GLU A 64 -18.99 25.36 -1.49
CA GLU A 64 -18.48 26.16 -2.63
C GLU A 64 -18.60 27.68 -2.41
N ASP A 65 -19.54 28.12 -1.56
CA ASP A 65 -19.73 29.52 -1.14
C ASP A 65 -18.55 30.07 -0.31
N HIS A 66 -17.77 29.20 0.34
CA HIS A 66 -16.68 29.59 1.22
C HIS A 66 -15.29 29.42 0.58
N LEU A 67 -15.22 28.89 -0.65
CA LEU A 67 -14.01 28.45 -1.31
C LEU A 67 -13.64 29.35 -2.49
N THR A 68 -12.39 29.81 -2.51
CA THR A 68 -11.80 30.43 -3.69
C THR A 68 -10.83 29.45 -4.31
N TYR A 69 -11.14 28.97 -5.52
CA TYR A 69 -10.26 28.12 -6.31
C TYR A 69 -9.24 28.97 -7.07
N HIS A 70 -7.96 28.68 -6.87
CA HIS A 70 -6.86 29.27 -7.64
C HIS A 70 -6.42 28.35 -8.77
N SER A 71 -6.56 27.03 -8.59
CA SER A 71 -6.34 26.02 -9.63
C SER A 71 -7.02 24.70 -9.25
N GLY A 72 -7.36 23.89 -10.26
CA GLY A 72 -8.03 22.60 -10.07
C GLY A 72 -9.47 22.73 -9.55
N LYS A 73 -10.10 21.59 -9.23
CA LYS A 73 -11.40 21.54 -8.56
C LYS A 73 -11.49 20.32 -7.65
N LEU A 74 -11.94 20.51 -6.41
CA LEU A 74 -12.24 19.42 -5.48
C LEU A 74 -13.61 18.82 -5.80
N HIS A 75 -13.76 17.51 -5.61
CA HIS A 75 -15.05 16.85 -5.69
C HIS A 75 -15.35 16.09 -4.39
N THR A 76 -16.62 16.00 -4.05
CA THR A 76 -17.10 15.03 -3.06
C THR A 76 -16.67 13.63 -3.46
N ASP A 77 -16.39 12.80 -2.46
CA ASP A 77 -15.84 11.45 -2.56
C ASP A 77 -14.37 11.34 -3.00
N ASP A 78 -13.69 12.45 -3.27
CA ASP A 78 -12.26 12.42 -3.56
C ASP A 78 -11.46 11.92 -2.35
N ILE A 79 -10.60 10.92 -2.55
CA ILE A 79 -9.64 10.43 -1.56
C ILE A 79 -8.47 11.41 -1.45
N LEU A 80 -8.11 11.80 -0.23
CA LEU A 80 -6.99 12.69 0.04
C LEU A 80 -5.68 11.94 0.15
N LEU A 81 -4.67 12.36 -0.63
CA LEU A 81 -3.32 11.84 -0.56
C LEU A 81 -2.35 12.82 0.12
N GLU A 82 -2.44 14.10 -0.23
CA GLU A 82 -1.57 15.15 0.31
C GLU A 82 -2.33 16.44 0.60
N ILE A 83 -1.96 17.13 1.68
CA ILE A 83 -2.46 18.46 2.03
C ILE A 83 -1.23 19.32 2.37
N GLN A 84 -0.98 20.36 1.57
CA GLN A 84 0.16 21.27 1.69
C GLN A 84 1.51 20.55 1.76
N GLY A 85 1.69 19.57 0.88
CA GLY A 85 2.90 18.75 0.78
C GLY A 85 3.03 17.67 1.87
N GLN A 86 2.16 17.66 2.88
CA GLN A 86 2.11 16.58 3.86
C GLN A 86 1.28 15.41 3.32
N LYS A 87 1.88 14.22 3.28
CA LYS A 87 1.17 12.99 2.93
C LYS A 87 0.22 12.58 4.05
N VAL A 88 -1.07 12.54 3.76
CA VAL A 88 -2.15 12.26 4.74
C VAL A 88 -2.77 10.87 4.57
N ALA A 89 -2.36 10.10 3.57
CA ALA A 89 -2.79 8.71 3.43
C ALA A 89 -2.43 7.90 4.68
N GLY A 90 -3.41 7.30 5.35
CA GLY A 90 -3.23 6.59 6.63
C GLY A 90 -3.41 7.46 7.88
N TYR A 91 -3.76 8.75 7.75
CA TYR A 91 -4.14 9.58 8.90
C TYR A 91 -5.46 9.13 9.52
N THR A 92 -5.61 9.35 10.82
CA THR A 92 -6.94 9.34 11.46
C THR A 92 -7.75 10.54 10.97
N LEU A 93 -9.08 10.46 11.06
CA LEU A 93 -9.94 11.57 10.65
C LEU A 93 -9.63 12.84 11.45
N LYS A 94 -9.34 12.69 12.75
CA LYS A 94 -8.98 13.80 13.63
C LYS A 94 -7.67 14.47 13.21
N ASP A 95 -6.66 13.70 12.82
CA ASP A 95 -5.37 14.23 12.40
C ASP A 95 -5.46 14.97 11.08
N ALA A 96 -6.22 14.44 10.12
CA ALA A 96 -6.44 15.10 8.84
C ALA A 96 -7.20 16.42 9.01
N ASN A 97 -8.26 16.45 9.82
CA ASN A 97 -9.00 17.67 10.13
C ASN A 97 -8.14 18.71 10.87
N PHE A 98 -7.34 18.27 11.85
CA PHE A 98 -6.41 19.15 12.56
C PHE A 98 -5.39 19.78 11.60
N TRP A 99 -4.78 18.95 10.75
CA TRP A 99 -3.81 19.42 9.77
C TRP A 99 -4.42 20.38 8.75
N LEU A 100 -5.59 20.04 8.19
CA LEU A 100 -6.31 20.89 7.24
C LEU A 100 -6.62 22.27 7.85
N LYS A 101 -7.15 22.29 9.09
CA LYS A 101 -7.42 23.53 9.81
C LYS A 101 -6.16 24.34 10.05
N GLN A 102 -5.05 23.68 10.41
CA GLN A 102 -3.77 24.34 10.68
C GLN A 102 -3.23 25.05 9.44
N VAL A 103 -3.28 24.40 8.28
CA VAL A 103 -2.71 24.95 7.05
C VAL A 103 -3.64 25.94 6.34
N SER A 104 -4.93 25.94 6.64
CA SER A 104 -5.91 26.90 6.12
C SER A 104 -6.04 28.16 6.99
N GLN A 105 -5.23 28.32 8.03
CA GLN A 105 -5.31 29.49 8.92
C GLN A 105 -5.05 30.79 8.14
N ASN A 106 -5.74 31.85 8.54
CA ASN A 106 -5.61 33.20 7.98
C ASN A 106 -5.88 33.29 6.46
N GLY A 107 -6.66 32.35 5.92
CA GLY A 107 -6.99 32.32 4.49
C GLY A 107 -5.83 31.97 3.56
N ALA A 108 -4.75 31.37 4.10
CA ALA A 108 -3.63 30.92 3.29
C ALA A 108 -4.10 29.92 2.21
N PRO A 109 -3.60 30.03 0.95
CA PRO A 109 -3.88 29.03 -0.08
C PRO A 109 -3.33 27.66 0.29
N VAL A 110 -4.19 26.65 0.23
CA VAL A 110 -3.95 25.24 0.55
C VAL A 110 -3.90 24.43 -0.75
N MET A 111 -2.77 23.80 -1.02
CA MET A 111 -2.65 22.78 -2.07
C MET A 111 -3.13 21.43 -1.55
N ILE A 112 -4.01 20.76 -2.27
CA ILE A 112 -4.55 19.45 -1.96
C ILE A 112 -4.35 18.54 -3.17
N LYS A 113 -3.77 17.35 -2.95
CA LYS A 113 -3.72 16.28 -3.94
C LYS A 113 -4.77 15.24 -3.60
N SER A 114 -5.73 15.05 -4.50
CA SER A 114 -6.84 14.14 -4.31
C SER A 114 -7.06 13.22 -5.51
N ILE A 115 -7.78 12.12 -5.32
CA ILE A 115 -8.11 11.14 -6.37
C ILE A 115 -9.58 10.79 -6.30
N LYS A 116 -10.27 10.91 -7.44
CA LYS A 116 -11.68 10.56 -7.57
C LYS A 116 -11.93 9.07 -7.80
N ILE A 117 -11.09 8.43 -8.63
CA ILE A 117 -11.26 7.03 -9.06
C ILE A 117 -9.88 6.38 -9.13
N GLY A 118 -9.81 5.11 -8.70
CA GLY A 118 -8.63 4.25 -8.89
C GLY A 118 -8.05 3.68 -7.59
N LEU A 119 -8.47 4.18 -6.43
CA LEU A 119 -8.15 3.61 -5.13
C LEU A 119 -9.43 3.12 -4.43
N PRO A 120 -9.36 2.01 -3.67
CA PRO A 120 -10.46 1.62 -2.79
C PRO A 120 -10.58 2.59 -1.62
N LYS A 121 -11.81 2.83 -1.12
CA LYS A 121 -12.01 3.62 0.10
C LYS A 121 -11.50 2.91 1.35
N GLU A 122 -11.55 1.57 1.39
CA GLU A 122 -11.09 0.75 2.51
C GLU A 122 -9.57 0.56 2.50
N LEU A 123 -8.88 0.95 3.58
CA LEU A 123 -7.43 0.77 3.72
C LEU A 123 -7.04 -0.70 3.73
N ARG A 124 -7.84 -1.56 4.36
CA ARG A 124 -7.55 -3.01 4.42
C ARG A 124 -7.44 -3.61 3.03
N GLN A 125 -8.33 -3.23 2.11
CA GLN A 125 -8.30 -3.72 0.73
C GLN A 125 -6.99 -3.32 0.03
N PHE A 126 -6.54 -2.08 0.23
CA PHE A 126 -5.29 -1.60 -0.37
C PHE A 126 -4.04 -2.20 0.29
N LEU A 127 -4.00 -2.29 1.61
CA LEU A 127 -2.82 -2.77 2.37
C LEU A 127 -2.58 -4.28 2.22
N THR A 128 -3.63 -5.08 2.06
CA THR A 128 -3.52 -6.53 1.84
C THR A 128 -3.09 -6.89 0.42
N SER A 129 -3.24 -5.96 -0.54
CA SER A 129 -2.84 -6.15 -1.93
C SER A 129 -1.32 -6.32 -2.06
N ARG A 130 -0.90 -7.12 -3.03
CA ARG A 130 0.52 -7.37 -3.34
C ARG A 130 0.96 -6.49 -4.49
N PHE A 131 1.92 -5.62 -4.24
CA PHE A 131 2.48 -4.74 -5.26
C PHE A 131 4.00 -4.98 -5.43
N PRO A 132 4.54 -4.81 -6.63
CA PRO A 132 5.98 -4.89 -6.87
C PRO A 132 6.74 -3.88 -5.99
N LYS A 133 7.86 -4.30 -5.39
CA LYS A 133 8.71 -3.40 -4.61
C LYS A 133 9.21 -2.25 -5.50
N GLY A 134 9.08 -1.02 -5.02
CA GLY A 134 9.42 0.19 -5.78
C GLY A 134 8.34 0.68 -6.74
N SER A 135 7.18 0.01 -6.82
CA SER A 135 6.00 0.59 -7.47
C SER A 135 5.41 1.73 -6.64
N VAL A 136 4.68 2.64 -7.31
CA VAL A 136 3.99 3.76 -6.65
C VAL A 136 2.98 3.25 -5.61
N ASP A 137 2.32 2.12 -5.86
CA ASP A 137 1.42 1.47 -4.91
C ASP A 137 2.15 0.99 -3.65
N HIS A 138 3.31 0.34 -3.83
CA HIS A 138 4.14 -0.09 -2.72
C HIS A 138 4.62 1.11 -1.89
N GLU A 139 5.01 2.22 -2.53
CA GLU A 139 5.36 3.46 -1.85
C GLU A 139 4.19 4.09 -1.08
N LEU A 140 2.98 4.05 -1.65
CA LEU A 140 1.77 4.48 -0.97
C LEU A 140 1.47 3.58 0.25
N GLN A 141 1.63 2.26 0.12
CA GLN A 141 1.49 1.36 1.27
C GLN A 141 2.51 1.67 2.38
N GLN A 142 3.77 1.98 2.04
CA GLN A 142 4.77 2.39 3.06
C GLN A 142 4.38 3.72 3.71
N THR A 143 3.91 4.69 2.92
CA THR A 143 3.41 5.99 3.43
C THR A 143 2.27 5.78 4.44
N ILE A 144 1.31 4.91 4.11
CA ILE A 144 0.20 4.58 4.99
C ILE A 144 0.72 3.96 6.29
N ARG A 145 1.60 2.97 6.22
CA ARG A 145 2.19 2.32 7.42
C ARG A 145 2.95 3.31 8.30
N ASP A 146 3.78 4.17 7.71
CA ASP A 146 4.52 5.21 8.43
C ASP A 146 3.58 6.12 9.22
N ASN A 147 2.45 6.50 8.62
CA ASN A 147 1.45 7.34 9.27
C ASN A 147 0.65 6.59 10.35
N LEU A 148 0.29 5.33 10.12
CA LEU A 148 -0.40 4.49 11.10
C LEU A 148 0.47 4.30 12.37
N TYR A 149 1.78 4.07 12.19
CA TYR A 149 2.72 3.86 13.30
C TYR A 149 2.97 5.11 14.16
N LEU A 150 2.45 6.28 13.77
CA LEU A 150 2.40 7.46 14.64
C LEU A 150 1.30 7.34 15.71
N ARG A 151 0.32 6.46 15.50
CA ARG A 151 -0.91 6.34 16.32
C ARG A 151 -1.13 4.96 16.91
N THR A 152 -0.44 3.97 16.39
CA THR A 152 -0.58 2.58 16.81
C THR A 152 0.77 1.88 16.81
N VAL A 153 0.88 0.81 17.58
CA VAL A 153 2.07 -0.03 17.62
C VAL A 153 1.75 -1.34 16.90
N PRO A 154 2.55 -1.77 15.91
CA PRO A 154 2.30 -3.05 15.24
C PRO A 154 2.34 -4.20 16.25
N CYS A 155 1.64 -5.29 15.96
CA CYS A 155 1.59 -6.46 16.82
C CYS A 155 2.24 -7.67 16.17
N THR A 156 2.77 -8.58 16.98
CA THR A 156 3.38 -9.83 16.50
C THR A 156 3.25 -10.97 17.52
N THR A 157 3.24 -12.20 17.03
CA THR A 157 3.32 -13.41 17.89
C THR A 157 4.76 -13.86 18.16
N ARG A 158 5.74 -13.19 17.55
CA ARG A 158 7.16 -13.49 17.76
C ARG A 158 7.56 -13.12 19.19
N GLN A 159 8.46 -13.89 19.79
CA GLN A 159 9.06 -13.50 21.07
C GLN A 159 9.90 -12.21 20.94
N PRO A 160 9.91 -11.31 21.94
CA PRO A 160 10.74 -10.10 21.93
C PRO A 160 12.23 -10.42 21.79
N ARG A 161 12.96 -9.66 20.97
CA ARG A 161 14.44 -9.71 20.92
C ARG A 161 15.03 -8.92 22.09
N PRO A 162 16.30 -9.19 22.47
CA PRO A 162 16.99 -8.39 23.47
C PRO A 162 16.95 -6.90 23.12
N GLY A 163 16.39 -6.09 24.04
CA GLY A 163 16.25 -4.64 23.89
C GLY A 163 14.91 -4.17 23.29
N GLU A 164 14.10 -5.06 22.71
CA GLU A 164 12.74 -4.71 22.28
C GLU A 164 11.81 -4.55 23.50
N GLN A 165 10.95 -3.54 23.47
CA GLN A 165 9.99 -3.22 24.52
C GLN A 165 8.56 -3.42 24.05
N ASN A 166 7.78 -4.17 24.84
CA ASN A 166 6.38 -4.42 24.56
C ASN A 166 5.57 -3.11 24.59
N GLY A 167 4.74 -2.91 23.57
CA GLY A 167 3.95 -1.68 23.39
C GLY A 167 4.76 -0.47 22.93
N VAL A 168 6.05 -0.65 22.58
CA VAL A 168 6.89 0.39 21.98
C VAL A 168 7.35 -0.05 20.60
N ASP A 169 8.07 -1.18 20.52
CA ASP A 169 8.57 -1.72 19.25
C ASP A 169 7.50 -2.56 18.57
N TYR A 170 6.93 -3.50 19.32
CA TYR A 170 5.77 -4.29 18.95
C TYR A 170 4.89 -4.51 20.18
N THR A 171 3.60 -4.74 19.95
CA THR A 171 2.76 -5.43 20.92
C THR A 171 2.94 -6.93 20.72
N PHE A 172 3.65 -7.56 21.63
CA PHE A 172 3.92 -9.00 21.59
C PHE A 172 2.74 -9.74 22.18
N LEU A 173 2.09 -10.57 21.36
CA LEU A 173 0.83 -11.25 21.66
C LEU A 173 1.03 -12.76 21.61
N SER A 174 0.14 -13.50 22.29
CA SER A 174 -0.03 -14.93 22.01
C SER A 174 -0.70 -15.14 20.65
N ILE A 175 -0.62 -16.37 20.13
CA ILE A 175 -1.31 -16.75 18.90
C ILE A 175 -2.83 -16.60 19.08
N GLU A 176 -3.35 -16.96 20.26
CA GLU A 176 -4.77 -16.83 20.60
C GLU A 176 -5.23 -15.37 20.58
N GLU A 177 -4.46 -14.46 21.20
CA GLU A 177 -4.75 -13.02 21.22
C GLU A 177 -4.71 -12.42 19.81
N PHE A 178 -3.70 -12.79 19.01
CA PHE A 178 -3.61 -12.33 17.62
C PHE A 178 -4.81 -12.79 16.79
N ASN A 179 -5.19 -14.06 16.92
CA ASN A 179 -6.35 -14.62 16.23
C ASN A 179 -7.66 -13.95 16.66
N GLN A 180 -7.79 -13.50 17.91
CA GLN A 180 -8.93 -12.72 18.36
C GLN A 180 -9.00 -11.36 17.67
N LEU A 181 -7.86 -10.65 17.53
CA LEU A 181 -7.80 -9.36 16.84
C LEU A 181 -8.12 -9.46 15.35
N GLU A 182 -7.66 -10.54 14.70
CA GLU A 182 -7.96 -10.80 13.30
C GLU A 182 -9.46 -11.09 13.10
N LYS A 183 -10.03 -11.97 13.93
CA LYS A 183 -11.46 -12.30 13.90
C LYS A 183 -12.38 -11.12 14.24
N SER A 184 -11.97 -10.24 15.15
CA SER A 184 -12.74 -9.04 15.50
C SER A 184 -12.66 -7.94 14.43
N GLY A 185 -11.79 -8.11 13.42
CA GLY A 185 -11.58 -7.11 12.38
C GLY A 185 -10.85 -5.87 12.89
N CYS A 186 -10.10 -5.97 13.99
CA CYS A 186 -9.33 -4.87 14.54
C CYS A 186 -8.00 -4.61 13.81
N LEU A 187 -7.58 -5.49 12.89
CA LEU A 187 -6.35 -5.33 12.09
C LEU A 187 -6.64 -4.71 10.72
N LEU A 188 -5.84 -3.74 10.30
CA LEU A 188 -5.88 -3.17 8.94
C LEU A 188 -5.16 -4.07 7.93
N GLU A 189 -4.16 -4.82 8.39
CA GLU A 189 -3.47 -5.85 7.63
C GLU A 189 -2.88 -6.88 8.58
N SER A 190 -2.72 -8.12 8.08
CA SER A 190 -2.02 -9.20 8.75
C SER A 190 -1.13 -9.95 7.76
N GLY A 191 -0.07 -10.58 8.26
CA GLY A 191 0.85 -11.38 7.47
C GLY A 191 1.65 -12.34 8.33
N LEU A 192 2.26 -13.33 7.68
CA LEU A 192 3.12 -14.32 8.32
C LEU A 192 4.55 -14.16 7.83
N TYR A 193 5.51 -14.12 8.75
CA TYR A 193 6.93 -14.06 8.45
C TYR A 193 7.70 -14.91 9.45
N ASP A 194 8.55 -15.80 8.94
CA ASP A 194 9.37 -16.71 9.75
C ASP A 194 8.56 -17.45 10.83
N GLY A 195 7.40 -17.99 10.42
CA GLY A 195 6.48 -18.71 11.31
C GLY A 195 5.71 -17.86 12.32
N ASN A 196 5.87 -16.54 12.32
CA ASN A 196 5.21 -15.63 13.25
C ASN A 196 4.20 -14.73 12.55
N HIS A 197 3.11 -14.42 13.23
CA HIS A 197 2.11 -13.46 12.74
C HIS A 197 2.56 -12.03 13.03
N TYR A 198 2.24 -11.13 12.11
CA TYR A 198 2.44 -9.70 12.21
C TYR A 198 1.17 -8.99 11.74
N GLY A 199 0.81 -7.90 12.40
CA GLY A 199 -0.39 -7.15 12.03
C GLY A 199 -0.32 -5.68 12.42
N THR A 200 -0.99 -4.85 11.64
CA THR A 200 -1.14 -3.42 11.92
C THR A 200 -2.53 -3.18 12.48
N PRO A 201 -2.69 -2.93 13.79
CA PRO A 201 -4.00 -2.65 14.36
C PRO A 201 -4.54 -1.31 13.90
N LYS A 202 -5.87 -1.22 13.81
CA LYS A 202 -6.59 0.01 13.57
C LYS A 202 -6.31 1.02 14.69
N PRO A 203 -5.95 2.28 14.37
CA PRO A 203 -5.78 3.32 15.38
C PRO A 203 -7.05 3.50 16.24
N PRO A 204 -6.91 3.82 17.53
CA PRO A 204 -8.08 4.05 18.39
C PRO A 204 -8.84 5.31 17.94
N SER A 205 -10.18 5.25 17.94
CA SER A 205 -11.06 6.36 17.54
C SER A 205 -11.02 7.55 18.51
N GLU A 206 -10.70 7.30 19.78
CA GLU A 206 -10.41 8.34 20.76
C GLU A 206 -8.96 8.24 21.22
N PRO A 207 -8.27 9.37 21.47
CA PRO A 207 -7.01 9.32 22.19
C PRO A 207 -7.32 8.82 23.60
N LYS A 208 -7.10 7.53 23.85
CA LYS A 208 -6.93 7.04 25.21
C LYS A 208 -5.86 7.93 25.84
N GLY A 209 -6.14 8.45 27.03
CA GLY A 209 -5.38 9.51 27.70
C GLY A 209 -3.86 9.30 27.76
N PRO A 210 -3.12 10.27 28.28
CA PRO A 210 -1.72 10.46 27.94
C PRO A 210 -0.88 9.27 28.40
N SER A 211 -0.27 8.54 27.46
CA SER A 211 0.97 7.84 27.77
C SER A 211 2.07 8.90 27.89
N LEU A 212 2.42 9.24 29.14
CA LEU A 212 3.62 10.00 29.50
C LEU A 212 4.83 9.42 28.74
N ARG A 213 5.71 10.21 28.12
CA ARG A 213 6.40 11.34 28.72
C ARG A 213 6.54 12.56 27.80
N ARG A 214 6.12 13.67 28.38
CA ARG A 214 6.59 15.03 28.13
C ARG A 214 8.06 15.12 28.60
N SER A 215 8.98 15.42 27.68
CA SER A 215 10.26 16.03 28.03
C SER A 215 10.11 17.53 27.85
N THR A 216 10.41 18.25 28.92
CA THR A 216 10.35 19.71 29.10
C THR A 216 11.10 20.51 28.04
N SER A 217 10.40 21.35 27.27
CA SER A 217 10.46 22.82 27.34
C SER A 217 9.80 23.44 26.10
N MET A 218 8.87 24.37 26.36
CA MET A 218 8.41 25.33 25.36
C MET A 218 9.58 26.28 25.06
N GLY A 219 9.93 26.40 23.78
CA GLY A 219 10.90 27.37 23.28
C GLY A 219 10.84 27.40 21.75
N ASN A 220 10.48 28.56 21.22
CA ASN A 220 10.39 28.86 19.79
C ASN A 220 11.65 28.48 18.99
N ALA A 221 11.42 28.39 17.67
CA ALA A 221 12.36 28.40 16.54
C ALA A 221 12.77 27.03 15.98
N LEU A 222 12.62 26.91 14.66
CA LEU A 222 13.30 25.90 13.84
C LEU A 222 14.80 25.89 14.12
N PRO A 223 15.46 24.72 13.95
CA PRO A 223 16.76 24.63 13.31
C PRO A 223 16.57 23.86 11.98
N SER A 224 16.91 24.42 10.81
CA SER A 224 18.27 24.50 10.25
C SER A 224 19.10 23.22 10.48
N SER A 225 19.58 22.68 9.36
CA SER A 225 20.37 21.45 9.20
C SER A 225 21.30 21.13 10.37
N GLY A 226 21.08 19.97 10.98
CA GLY A 226 21.92 19.42 12.05
C GLY A 226 21.67 17.94 12.21
N ASP A 227 22.70 17.15 11.90
CA ASP A 227 22.74 15.69 11.87
C ASP A 227 22.28 15.07 13.20
N GLY A 228 21.11 14.43 13.18
CA GLY A 228 20.44 13.88 14.35
C GLY A 228 19.60 12.68 13.97
N LYS A 229 20.27 11.61 13.50
CA LYS A 229 19.67 10.31 13.16
C LYS A 229 18.85 9.74 14.33
N ARG A 230 17.56 10.09 14.39
CA ARG A 230 16.54 9.14 14.85
C ARG A 230 16.58 7.96 13.87
N ARG A 231 17.23 6.86 14.26
CA ARG A 231 17.15 5.58 13.54
C ARG A 231 15.71 5.08 13.67
N ARG A 232 14.83 5.63 12.84
CA ARG A 232 13.47 5.15 12.62
C ARG A 232 13.57 3.74 12.05
N ASN A 233 12.76 2.81 12.57
CA ASN A 233 12.72 1.42 12.16
C ASN A 233 12.41 1.31 10.66
N ARG A 234 13.47 1.30 9.85
CA ARG A 234 13.45 1.01 8.41
C ARG A 234 13.70 -0.47 8.12
N SER A 235 13.51 -1.34 9.10
CA SER A 235 13.87 -2.74 9.02
C SER A 235 12.74 -3.62 9.57
N ASN A 236 11.76 -3.94 8.72
CA ASN A 236 11.28 -5.33 8.54
C ASN A 236 10.19 -5.51 7.47
N THR A 237 9.77 -4.48 6.70
CA THR A 237 8.89 -4.68 5.54
C THR A 237 9.61 -5.28 4.31
N GLU A 238 10.94 -5.46 4.39
CA GLU A 238 11.74 -6.16 3.40
C GLU A 238 11.99 -7.61 3.84
N GLY A 239 11.00 -8.47 3.66
CA GLY A 239 11.07 -9.87 4.09
C GLY A 239 10.18 -10.78 3.25
N GLY A 240 10.10 -10.54 1.95
CA GLY A 240 9.33 -11.36 1.02
C GLY A 240 10.17 -11.77 -0.18
N SER A 241 11.18 -12.62 0.05
CA SER A 241 11.62 -13.69 -0.86
C SER A 241 12.93 -14.29 -0.31
N ALA A 242 12.92 -15.61 -0.07
CA ALA A 242 14.03 -16.35 0.50
C ALA A 242 15.24 -16.42 -0.44
N ARG A 243 16.46 -16.35 0.12
CA ARG A 243 17.53 -17.33 -0.12
C ARG A 243 18.66 -17.15 0.91
N THR A 244 18.96 -18.26 1.56
CA THR A 244 20.06 -18.54 2.48
C THR A 244 21.43 -18.34 1.81
N SER A 245 22.38 -17.75 2.53
CA SER A 245 23.83 -18.05 2.40
C SER A 245 24.66 -17.44 3.55
N PRO A 246 25.84 -18.02 3.87
CA PRO A 246 26.40 -18.04 5.21
C PRO A 246 27.60 -17.10 5.43
N VAL A 247 27.94 -16.97 6.71
CA VAL A 247 29.03 -16.23 7.36
C VAL A 247 30.42 -16.49 6.74
N PRO A 248 31.34 -15.50 6.66
CA PRO A 248 32.75 -15.77 6.40
C PRO A 248 33.54 -15.95 7.72
N PHE A 249 34.13 -17.14 7.89
CA PHE A 249 35.22 -17.39 8.83
C PHE A 249 36.55 -17.46 8.04
N GLN A 250 37.61 -16.97 8.67
CA GLN A 250 38.97 -16.87 8.12
C GLN A 250 39.62 -18.22 7.82
N TYR A 251 40.52 -18.18 6.82
CA TYR A 251 41.37 -19.24 6.29
C TYR A 251 42.32 -19.85 7.33
N ASP A 252 42.50 -21.17 7.25
CA ASP A 252 43.82 -21.82 7.29
C ASP A 252 43.81 -23.16 6.55
N GLY A 253 44.87 -23.43 5.77
CA GLY A 253 45.45 -24.76 5.60
C GLY A 253 44.91 -25.76 4.55
N GLU A 254 45.57 -25.78 3.39
CA GLU A 254 46.04 -26.99 2.65
C GLU A 254 45.09 -27.94 1.86
N ARG A 255 45.24 -27.88 0.53
CA ARG A 255 45.39 -28.98 -0.48
C ARG A 255 44.57 -30.27 -0.33
N LYS A 256 43.73 -30.55 -1.35
CA LYS A 256 43.96 -31.58 -2.42
C LYS A 256 42.81 -31.66 -3.43
N LYS A 257 43.18 -31.98 -4.68
CA LYS A 257 42.34 -32.25 -5.86
C LYS A 257 41.28 -33.34 -5.60
N SER A 258 40.07 -33.14 -6.12
CA SER A 258 39.38 -34.11 -7.01
C SER A 258 38.07 -33.51 -7.52
N MET A 259 37.96 -33.38 -8.85
CA MET A 259 36.70 -33.18 -9.55
C MET A 259 35.99 -34.54 -9.61
N GLU A 260 34.80 -34.65 -9.03
CA GLU A 260 33.88 -35.73 -9.40
C GLU A 260 32.42 -35.23 -9.42
N LYS A 261 31.99 -34.95 -10.65
CA LYS A 261 30.64 -35.11 -11.23
C LYS A 261 29.56 -35.69 -10.29
N MET A 262 28.59 -34.87 -9.88
CA MET A 262 27.23 -35.30 -9.54
C MET A 262 26.27 -34.57 -10.49
N GLN A 263 25.92 -35.18 -11.64
CA GLN A 263 24.69 -35.96 -11.82
C GLN A 263 23.48 -35.23 -11.22
N ILE A 264 22.83 -34.43 -12.08
CA ILE A 264 21.51 -33.86 -11.86
C ILE A 264 20.55 -35.03 -11.74
N ASP A 265 20.00 -35.21 -10.54
CA ASP A 265 18.90 -36.13 -10.29
C ASP A 265 17.68 -35.68 -11.10
N ASN A 266 17.20 -36.60 -11.92
CA ASN A 266 16.18 -36.40 -12.94
C ASN A 266 14.78 -36.71 -12.36
N SER A 267 14.53 -36.33 -11.11
CA SER A 267 13.36 -36.73 -10.32
C SER A 267 12.18 -35.74 -10.36
N LEU A 268 12.15 -34.84 -11.33
CA LEU A 268 10.94 -34.08 -11.65
C LEU A 268 10.21 -34.81 -12.78
N GLY A 269 9.05 -35.38 -12.47
CA GLY A 269 8.16 -36.04 -13.43
C GLY A 269 7.75 -35.13 -14.60
N PRO A 270 7.06 -35.66 -15.62
CA PRO A 270 6.70 -34.89 -16.80
C PRO A 270 5.91 -33.63 -16.42
N LEU A 271 6.23 -32.51 -17.07
CA LEU A 271 5.49 -31.25 -16.93
C LEU A 271 4.02 -31.47 -17.28
N PRO A 272 3.08 -30.79 -16.60
CA PRO A 272 1.67 -30.76 -16.99
C PRO A 272 1.51 -30.45 -18.47
N GLN A 273 0.52 -31.06 -19.13
CA GLN A 273 0.35 -31.01 -20.60
C GLN A 273 0.19 -29.58 -21.16
N ASN A 274 -0.23 -28.62 -20.34
CA ASN A 274 -0.42 -27.21 -20.68
C ASN A 274 0.81 -26.34 -20.39
N TRP A 275 1.92 -26.91 -19.88
CA TRP A 275 3.11 -26.16 -19.49
C TRP A 275 4.30 -26.49 -20.40
N GLU A 276 4.87 -25.45 -21.01
CA GLU A 276 6.07 -25.55 -21.84
C GLU A 276 7.28 -24.93 -21.13
N ARG A 277 8.45 -25.58 -21.20
CA ARG A 277 9.69 -25.04 -20.64
C ARG A 277 10.45 -24.26 -21.71
N ALA A 278 10.66 -22.98 -21.50
CA ALA A 278 11.46 -22.09 -22.33
C ALA A 278 12.75 -21.67 -21.60
N MET A 279 13.70 -21.06 -22.32
CA MET A 279 14.97 -20.56 -21.77
C MET A 279 15.05 -19.05 -22.00
N THR A 280 15.51 -18.29 -21.01
CA THR A 280 15.85 -16.88 -21.20
C THR A 280 17.14 -16.75 -22.01
N GLU A 281 17.43 -15.55 -22.53
CA GLU A 281 18.68 -15.24 -23.24
C GLU A 281 19.93 -15.46 -22.36
N GLU A 282 19.76 -15.43 -21.03
CA GLU A 282 20.80 -15.72 -20.04
C GLU A 282 20.91 -17.23 -19.71
N GLY A 283 20.18 -18.09 -20.43
CA GLY A 283 20.23 -19.55 -20.27
C GLY A 283 19.50 -20.07 -19.04
N ILE A 284 18.57 -19.29 -18.47
CA ILE A 284 17.80 -19.69 -17.29
C ILE A 284 16.44 -20.27 -17.74
N PRO A 285 16.06 -21.49 -17.31
CA PRO A 285 14.76 -22.06 -17.67
C PRO A 285 13.60 -21.33 -16.96
N TYR A 286 12.53 -21.05 -17.70
CA TYR A 286 11.24 -20.59 -17.19
C TYR A 286 10.09 -21.40 -17.82
N PHE A 287 8.91 -21.39 -17.20
CA PHE A 287 7.77 -22.21 -17.63
C PHE A 287 6.63 -21.31 -18.11
N ILE A 288 6.04 -21.66 -19.24
CA ILE A 288 4.95 -20.94 -19.91
C ILE A 288 3.70 -21.80 -19.77
N ASP A 289 2.63 -21.23 -19.20
CA ASP A 289 1.30 -21.84 -19.19
C ASP A 289 0.55 -21.45 -20.46
N CYS A 290 0.27 -22.43 -21.32
CA CYS A 290 -0.33 -22.23 -22.63
C CYS A 290 -1.87 -22.38 -22.62
N CYS A 291 -2.55 -22.21 -21.48
CA CYS A 291 -4.02 -22.22 -21.41
C CYS A 291 -4.66 -21.17 -22.35
N THR A 292 -4.93 -21.59 -23.58
CA THR A 292 -5.68 -20.85 -24.59
C THR A 292 -6.93 -21.63 -24.94
N GLU A 293 -7.86 -21.71 -23.99
CA GLU A 293 -9.26 -22.01 -24.31
C GLU A 293 -10.10 -20.75 -24.09
N ALA A 294 -10.27 -20.03 -25.20
CA ALA A 294 -11.45 -19.22 -25.42
C ALA A 294 -12.64 -20.16 -25.55
N VAL A 295 -13.52 -20.21 -24.54
CA VAL A 295 -14.85 -20.80 -24.70
C VAL A 295 -15.84 -19.67 -24.92
N SER A 296 -16.15 -19.43 -26.19
CA SER A 296 -17.39 -18.78 -26.64
C SER A 296 -18.50 -19.83 -26.70
N HIS A 297 -19.70 -19.41 -26.30
CA HIS A 297 -20.93 -20.20 -26.14
C HIS A 297 -21.37 -21.04 -27.35
N THR A 298 -22.12 -22.10 -27.06
CA THR A 298 -23.46 -22.31 -27.62
C THR A 298 -24.46 -22.46 -26.49
#